data_AF-A0A7V7F4X7-F1
#
_entry.id   AF-A0A7V7F4X7-F1
#
_cell.length_a   1.000
_cell.length_b   1.000
_cell.length_c   1.000
_cell.angle_alpha   90.00
_cell.angle_beta   90.00
_cell.angle_gamma   90.00
#
_symmetry.space_group_name_H-M   'P 1'
#
loop_
_entity.id
_entity.type
_entity.pdbx_description
1 polymer ?
#
loop_
_entity_poly.entity_id
_entity_poly.type
_entity_poly.pdbx_seq_one_letter_code
_entity_poly.pdbx_strand_id
1 'polypeptide(L)'
;MKWPPENEKKAQVNNGPGQGPPSHAPAHGYRRKYGYRYYPDAQVYFDTARKAYFYLDGGTWQMSVSIPSELKINLGDYVEIEMENDKPYTEFKAHQAKYPKGKFKNKKKGNKW
;
A
#
# COMPACT_ATOMS: atom_id res chain seq x y z
N MET A 1 -23.43 32.63 -31.25
CA MET A 1 -23.53 32.08 -29.88
C MET A 1 -24.79 31.24 -29.80
N LYS A 2 -24.80 30.13 -29.02
CA LYS A 2 -25.98 29.29 -28.70
C LYS A 2 -26.77 28.69 -29.89
N TRP A 3 -26.59 27.39 -30.14
CA TRP A 3 -27.69 26.55 -30.63
C TRP A 3 -28.74 26.38 -29.52
N PRO A 4 -30.06 26.45 -29.79
CA PRO A 4 -31.11 26.25 -28.78
C PRO A 4 -31.42 24.75 -28.48
N PRO A 5 -32.15 24.45 -27.38
CA PRO A 5 -32.35 23.08 -26.84
C PRO A 5 -33.78 22.51 -27.06
N GLU A 6 -34.04 21.31 -26.50
CA GLU A 6 -35.32 20.56 -26.44
C GLU A 6 -35.87 20.06 -27.80
N ASN A 7 -36.54 18.91 -27.96
CA ASN A 7 -37.05 17.85 -27.07
C ASN A 7 -37.21 16.55 -27.94
N GLU A 8 -37.53 15.30 -27.54
CA GLU A 8 -37.88 14.65 -26.28
C GLU A 8 -37.58 13.12 -26.30
N LYS A 9 -37.26 12.52 -25.13
CA LYS A 9 -37.58 11.13 -24.73
C LYS A 9 -37.78 11.05 -23.21
N LYS A 10 -38.98 10.75 -22.69
CA LYS A 10 -39.23 10.59 -21.23
C LYS A 10 -38.97 9.16 -20.77
N ALA A 11 -38.26 8.96 -19.66
CA ALA A 11 -38.04 7.65 -19.02
C ALA A 11 -38.08 7.73 -17.48
N GLN A 12 -39.31 7.84 -16.96
CA GLN A 12 -39.80 7.43 -15.63
C GLN A 12 -38.79 7.17 -14.50
N VAL A 13 -38.84 8.02 -13.46
CA VAL A 13 -38.26 7.74 -12.13
C VAL A 13 -38.81 6.43 -11.57
N ASN A 14 -37.93 5.51 -11.20
CA ASN A 14 -38.27 4.28 -10.48
C ASN A 14 -37.44 4.19 -9.20
N ASN A 15 -38.07 4.51 -8.06
CA ASN A 15 -37.47 4.37 -6.74
C ASN A 15 -37.48 2.89 -6.31
N GLY A 16 -36.50 2.11 -6.78
CA GLY A 16 -36.27 0.75 -6.30
C GLY A 16 -35.46 0.74 -5.01
N PRO A 17 -35.81 -0.05 -3.98
CA PRO A 17 -34.96 -0.23 -2.81
C PRO A 17 -33.69 -0.99 -3.22
N GLY A 18 -32.56 -0.28 -3.24
CA GLY A 18 -31.25 -0.86 -3.54
C GLY A 18 -30.88 -1.91 -2.50
N GLN A 19 -31.02 -3.18 -2.87
CA GLN A 19 -30.70 -4.31 -2.00
C GLN A 19 -29.20 -4.35 -1.75
N GLY A 20 -28.80 -3.95 -0.53
CA GLY A 20 -27.46 -4.21 0.00
C GLY A 20 -27.20 -5.73 0.12
N PRO A 21 -25.95 -6.13 0.42
CA PRO A 21 -25.63 -7.53 0.66
C PRO A 21 -26.54 -8.10 1.78
N PRO A 22 -26.99 -9.36 1.66
CA PRO A 22 -27.97 -9.94 2.59
C PRO A 22 -27.42 -9.95 4.01
N SER A 23 -28.27 -9.63 4.99
CA SER A 23 -27.89 -9.33 6.39
C SER A 23 -27.18 -10.47 7.15
N HIS A 24 -27.09 -11.67 6.56
CA HIS A 24 -26.37 -12.82 7.11
C HIS A 24 -24.97 -13.02 6.50
N ALA A 25 -24.62 -12.32 5.40
CA ALA A 25 -23.28 -12.31 4.86
C ALA A 25 -22.39 -11.38 5.71
N PRO A 26 -21.31 -11.87 6.36
CA PRO A 26 -20.43 -11.01 7.11
C PRO A 26 -19.75 -10.01 6.15
N ALA A 27 -19.95 -8.71 6.36
CA ALA A 27 -19.35 -7.64 5.56
C ALA A 27 -17.81 -7.51 5.74
N HIS A 28 -17.16 -8.52 6.34
CA HIS A 28 -15.72 -8.67 6.45
C HIS A 28 -15.14 -9.17 5.12
N GLY A 29 -15.20 -8.33 4.10
CA GLY A 29 -14.53 -8.59 2.82
C GLY A 29 -13.06 -8.92 3.05
N TYR A 30 -12.59 -10.02 2.44
CA TYR A 30 -11.27 -10.60 2.70
C TYR A 30 -10.15 -9.57 2.48
N ARG A 31 -9.66 -8.98 3.57
CA ARG A 31 -8.59 -8.00 3.56
C ARG A 31 -7.28 -8.72 3.28
N ARG A 32 -6.81 -8.59 2.03
CA ARG A 32 -5.52 -9.11 1.60
C ARG A 32 -4.43 -8.49 2.47
N LYS A 33 -3.75 -9.33 3.25
CA LYS A 33 -2.51 -8.97 3.93
C LYS A 33 -1.37 -8.96 2.91
N TYR A 34 -0.67 -7.85 2.83
CA TYR A 34 0.52 -7.67 2.00
C TYR A 34 1.75 -7.65 2.93
N GLY A 35 2.70 -8.56 2.67
CA GLY A 35 3.94 -8.68 3.43
C GLY A 35 5.04 -7.85 2.77
N TYR A 36 5.48 -6.78 3.44
CA TYR A 36 6.56 -5.92 2.97
C TYR A 36 7.79 -6.04 3.88
N ARG A 37 8.98 -5.86 3.29
CA ARG A 37 10.22 -5.58 4.02
C ARG A 37 10.46 -4.08 4.01
N TYR A 38 10.33 -3.43 5.15
CA TYR A 38 10.67 -2.02 5.31
C TYR A 38 12.14 -1.89 5.75
N TYR A 39 12.89 -1.08 5.02
CA TYR A 39 14.28 -0.75 5.24
C TYR A 39 14.33 0.66 5.83
N PRO A 40 14.35 0.84 7.16
CA PRO A 40 14.20 2.15 7.79
C PRO A 40 15.34 3.11 7.45
N ASP A 41 16.55 2.59 7.23
CA ASP A 41 17.74 3.40 6.97
C ASP A 41 17.69 4.05 5.58
N ALA A 42 17.33 3.31 4.53
CA ALA A 42 17.06 3.84 3.18
C ALA A 42 15.63 4.39 2.97
N GLN A 43 14.71 4.14 3.90
CA GLN A 43 13.28 4.48 3.81
C GLN A 43 12.54 3.81 2.63
N VAL A 44 12.97 2.60 2.28
CA VAL A 44 12.44 1.79 1.17
C VAL A 44 11.51 0.70 1.68
N TYR A 45 10.45 0.37 0.94
CA TYR A 45 9.68 -0.86 1.13
C TYR A 45 9.93 -1.83 -0.02
N PHE A 46 10.04 -3.12 0.26
CA PHE A 46 10.06 -4.18 -0.75
C PHE A 46 8.85 -5.09 -0.58
N ASP A 47 8.00 -5.16 -1.60
CA ASP A 47 6.87 -6.06 -1.68
C ASP A 47 7.36 -7.48 -1.98
N THR A 48 7.20 -8.37 -1.01
CA THR A 48 7.69 -9.76 -1.12
C THR A 48 6.86 -10.62 -2.07
N ALA A 49 5.63 -10.21 -2.42
CA ALA A 49 4.77 -10.91 -3.36
C ALA A 49 5.02 -10.44 -4.81
N ARG A 50 5.10 -9.11 -5.03
CA ARG A 50 5.38 -8.52 -6.35
C ARG A 50 6.85 -8.48 -6.75
N LYS A 51 7.77 -8.67 -5.80
CA LYS A 51 9.23 -8.47 -5.96
C LYS A 51 9.58 -7.04 -6.42
N ALA A 52 8.80 -6.06 -5.98
CA ALA A 52 8.95 -4.65 -6.35
C ALA A 52 9.37 -3.80 -5.15
N TYR A 53 10.21 -2.79 -5.40
CA TYR A 53 10.65 -1.80 -4.44
C TYR A 53 9.81 -0.51 -4.58
N PHE A 54 9.38 0.04 -3.45
CA PHE A 54 8.76 1.35 -3.33
C PHE A 54 9.73 2.27 -2.57
N TYR A 55 10.14 3.37 -3.18
CA TYR A 55 11.11 4.31 -2.61
C TYR A 55 10.68 5.75 -2.90
N LEU A 56 11.23 6.69 -2.14
CA LEU A 56 11.02 8.12 -2.36
C LEU A 56 12.11 8.65 -3.30
N ASP A 57 11.71 9.27 -4.40
CA ASP A 57 12.60 9.89 -5.38
C ASP A 57 12.07 11.28 -5.75
N GLY A 58 12.91 12.31 -5.63
CA GLY A 58 12.48 13.72 -5.79
C GLY A 58 11.31 14.16 -4.89
N GLY A 59 11.01 13.42 -3.81
CA GLY A 59 9.81 13.63 -2.97
C GLY A 59 8.55 12.87 -3.43
N THR A 60 8.60 12.16 -4.55
CA THR A 60 7.52 11.32 -5.09
C THR A 60 7.77 9.85 -4.78
N TRP A 61 6.73 9.08 -4.50
CA TRP A 61 6.86 7.62 -4.37
C TRP A 61 6.96 6.96 -5.74
N GLN A 62 8.07 6.28 -6.00
CA GLN A 62 8.31 5.48 -7.20
C GLN A 62 8.22 3.99 -6.89
N MET A 63 7.86 3.19 -7.90
CA MET A 63 7.84 1.73 -7.83
C MET A 63 8.73 1.17 -8.95
N SER A 64 9.68 0.29 -8.62
CA SER A 64 10.54 -0.39 -9.59
C SER A 64 10.85 -1.82 -9.17
N VAL A 65 11.01 -2.73 -10.15
CA VAL A 65 11.54 -4.08 -9.91
C VAL A 65 13.04 -4.08 -9.62
N SER A 66 13.75 -3.02 -10.02
CA SER A 66 15.19 -2.80 -9.76
C SER A 66 15.39 -1.56 -8.89
N ILE A 67 16.09 -1.75 -7.77
CA ILE A 67 16.48 -0.64 -6.89
C ILE A 67 17.76 0.04 -7.41
N PRO A 68 17.83 1.39 -7.48
CA PRO A 68 19.06 2.12 -7.77
C PRO A 68 20.23 1.70 -6.89
N SER A 69 21.44 1.67 -7.47
CA SER A 69 22.68 1.25 -6.79
C SER A 69 22.98 2.07 -5.52
N GLU A 70 22.72 3.37 -5.56
CA GLU A 70 22.91 4.30 -4.44
C GLU A 70 22.03 3.96 -3.22
N LEU A 71 20.76 3.60 -3.45
CA LEU A 71 19.86 3.10 -2.41
C LEU A 71 20.26 1.69 -1.95
N LYS A 72 20.75 0.85 -2.87
CA LYS A 72 21.20 -0.53 -2.57
C LYS A 72 22.40 -0.57 -1.63
N ILE A 73 23.31 0.40 -1.72
CA ILE A 73 24.44 0.57 -0.78
C ILE A 73 23.94 0.90 0.64
N ASN A 74 22.93 1.76 0.74
CA ASN A 74 22.40 2.28 2.01
C ASN A 74 21.24 1.47 2.60
N LEU A 75 20.94 0.28 2.04
CA LEU A 75 19.69 -0.43 2.30
C LEU A 75 19.57 -0.93 3.75
N GLY A 76 20.67 -1.38 4.35
CA GLY A 76 20.74 -1.78 5.76
C GLY A 76 19.97 -3.06 6.12
N ASP A 77 19.70 -3.23 7.42
CA ASP A 77 18.80 -4.27 7.95
C ASP A 77 17.32 -3.92 7.62
N TYR A 78 16.46 -4.94 7.52
CA TYR A 78 15.02 -4.76 7.29
C TYR A 78 14.16 -5.25 8.45
N VAL A 79 12.94 -4.72 8.52
CA VAL A 79 11.84 -5.26 9.33
C VAL A 79 10.72 -5.75 8.42
N GLU A 80 10.19 -6.94 8.69
CA GLU A 80 9.00 -7.44 8.01
C GLU A 80 7.75 -6.85 8.67
N ILE A 81 6.86 -6.30 7.84
CA ILE A 81 5.60 -5.68 8.24
C ILE A 81 4.45 -6.22 7.38
N GLU A 82 3.34 -6.56 8.04
CA GLU A 82 2.08 -6.84 7.36
C GLU A 82 1.26 -5.55 7.29
N MET A 83 0.69 -5.24 6.13
CA MET A 83 -0.29 -4.17 5.96
C MET A 83 -1.49 -4.67 5.17
N GLU A 84 -2.66 -4.09 5.42
CA GLU A 84 -3.90 -4.35 4.69
C GLU A 84 -4.01 -3.49 3.41
N ASN A 85 -3.06 -2.58 3.20
CA ASN A 85 -2.99 -1.68 2.06
C ASN A 85 -1.90 -2.10 1.06
N ASP A 86 -2.23 -1.97 -0.22
CA ASP A 86 -1.37 -2.15 -1.39
C ASP A 86 -0.28 -1.06 -1.51
N LYS A 87 -0.50 0.06 -0.83
CA LYS A 87 0.34 1.26 -0.89
C LYS A 87 1.05 1.48 0.45
N PRO A 88 2.25 0.91 0.67
CA PRO A 88 2.94 0.94 1.97
C PRO A 88 3.24 2.36 2.47
N TYR A 89 3.31 3.30 1.54
CA TYR A 89 3.63 4.70 1.80
C TYR A 89 2.50 5.53 2.43
N THR A 90 1.24 5.07 2.45
CA THR A 90 0.16 5.82 3.12
C THR A 90 0.40 5.98 4.62
N GLU A 91 1.06 5.00 5.23
CA GLU A 91 1.39 4.98 6.66
C GLU A 91 2.88 5.28 6.91
N PHE A 92 3.59 5.84 5.92
CA PHE A 92 5.04 6.07 6.00
C PHE A 92 5.47 6.86 7.25
N LYS A 93 4.74 7.91 7.63
CA LYS A 93 5.05 8.69 8.85
C LYS A 93 4.93 7.84 10.13
N ALA A 94 3.95 6.93 10.20
CA ALA A 94 3.79 6.02 11.33
C ALA A 94 4.92 4.99 11.37
N HIS A 95 5.31 4.43 10.22
CA HIS A 95 6.45 3.51 10.12
C HIS A 95 7.79 4.19 10.43
N GLN A 96 8.01 5.42 9.97
CA GLN A 96 9.21 6.20 10.29
C GLN A 96 9.34 6.50 11.80
N ALA A 97 8.22 6.79 12.48
CA ALA A 97 8.20 6.99 13.93
C ALA A 97 8.38 5.68 14.72
N LYS A 98 7.75 4.59 14.27
CA LYS A 98 7.78 3.26 14.90
C LYS A 98 9.13 2.55 14.73
N TYR A 99 9.80 2.77 13.59
CA TYR A 99 11.06 2.13 13.21
C TYR A 99 12.16 3.19 12.96
N PRO A 100 12.71 3.82 14.01
CA PRO A 100 13.78 4.80 13.88
C PRO A 100 15.09 4.17 13.37
N LYS A 101 15.80 4.93 12.52
CA LYS A 101 17.04 4.50 11.85
C LYS A 101 18.11 3.97 12.83
N GLY A 102 18.87 2.98 12.40
CA GLY A 102 20.01 2.41 13.14
C GLY A 102 19.70 1.58 14.40
N LYS A 103 18.43 1.44 14.82
CA LYS A 103 18.06 0.59 15.98
C LYS A 103 17.93 -0.90 15.66
N PHE A 104 17.81 -1.29 14.39
CA PHE A 104 17.49 -2.66 13.98
C PHE A 104 18.73 -3.54 13.79
N LYS A 105 19.69 -3.45 14.73
CA LYS A 105 20.92 -4.28 14.76
C LYS A 105 20.59 -5.74 15.08
N ASN A 106 20.10 -6.42 14.04
CA ASN A 106 20.04 -7.85 13.79
C ASN A 106 20.00 -8.79 15.01
N LYS A 107 18.82 -8.93 15.63
CA LYS A 107 18.58 -9.94 16.67
C LYS A 107 18.33 -11.32 16.04
N LYS A 108 19.38 -11.93 15.44
CA LYS A 108 19.37 -13.33 14.98
C LYS A 108 19.10 -14.27 16.15
N LYS A 109 17.83 -14.52 16.45
CA LYS A 109 17.42 -15.56 17.40
C LYS A 109 17.68 -16.90 16.71
N GLY A 110 18.79 -17.54 17.02
CA GLY A 110 19.15 -18.83 16.43
C GLY A 110 18.13 -19.89 16.82
N ASN A 111 17.40 -20.42 15.84
CA ASN A 111 16.56 -21.59 16.05
C ASN A 111 17.47 -22.78 16.33
N LYS A 112 17.50 -23.22 17.59
CA LYS A 112 18.15 -24.47 17.98
C LYS A 112 17.09 -25.58 17.91
N TRP A 113 17.45 -26.66 17.23
CA TRP A 113 16.64 -27.86 17.03
C TRP A 113 16.63 -28.70 18.31
#